data_AF-A0A6S7J4X1-F1
#
_entry.id   AF-A0A6S7J4X1-F1
#
_cell.length_a   1.000
_cell.length_b   1.000
_cell.length_c   1.000
_cell.angle_alpha   90.00
_cell.angle_beta   90.00
_cell.angle_gamma   90.00
#
_symmetry.space_group_name_H-M   'P 1'
#
loop_
_entity.id
_entity.type
_entity.pdbx_description
1 polymer ?
#
loop_
_entity_poly.entity_id
_entity_poly.type
_entity_poly.pdbx_seq_one_letter_code
_entity_poly.pdbx_strand_id
1 'polypeptide(L)'
;MRLFLPYLRQGRTYFSATKPFFTAGLNFTSNMDVTSRKAQLACDRKKFEESLPKIIDQVIGPHCEQTKDAIEHYRQSLMYNVPGGKMNRGMTVLATWRLLLGDRTPTDDEYSSAIALAWCVEL
;
A
#
# COMPACT_ATOMS: atom_id res chain seq x y z
N MET A 1 0.00 21.09 60.07
CA MET A 1 0.03 20.97 58.60
C MET A 1 0.76 19.69 58.20
N ARG A 2 0.01 18.62 57.91
CA ARG A 2 0.44 17.42 57.17
C ARG A 2 -0.79 16.99 56.37
N LEU A 3 -0.79 17.22 55.06
CA LEU A 3 -1.87 16.78 54.17
C LEU A 3 -1.71 15.28 53.96
N PHE A 4 -2.56 14.51 54.63
CA PHE A 4 -2.67 13.06 54.47
C PHE A 4 -3.69 12.81 53.34
N LEU A 5 -3.22 12.54 52.12
CA LEU A 5 -4.07 12.12 51.00
C LEU A 5 -4.49 10.66 51.23
N PRO A 6 -5.76 10.33 51.47
CA PRO A 6 -6.21 8.97 51.67
C PRO A 6 -7.00 8.51 50.44
N TYR A 7 -6.34 8.04 49.37
CA TYR A 7 -7.08 7.34 48.32
C TYR A 7 -6.20 6.41 47.48
N LEU A 8 -5.72 5.32 48.10
CA LEU A 8 -5.30 4.11 47.39
C LEU A 8 -5.95 2.90 48.04
N ARG A 9 -7.23 2.68 47.74
CA ARG A 9 -7.86 1.36 47.85
C ARG A 9 -9.20 1.33 47.11
N GLN A 10 -9.18 0.78 45.90
CA GLN A 10 -10.06 -0.31 45.45
C GLN A 10 -10.12 -0.33 43.92
N GLY A 11 -9.64 -1.44 43.36
CA GLY A 11 -9.95 -1.82 41.99
C GLY A 11 -11.46 -1.99 41.84
N ARG A 12 -12.00 -1.39 40.79
CA ARG A 12 -13.26 -1.81 40.19
C ARG A 12 -13.14 -1.62 38.69
N THR A 13 -13.28 -2.74 38.01
CA THR A 13 -13.31 -2.99 36.59
C THR A 13 -14.08 -1.94 35.80
N TYR A 14 -13.37 -1.19 34.94
CA TYR A 14 -13.96 -0.45 33.83
C TYR A 14 -13.56 -1.11 32.52
N PHE A 15 -14.08 -2.31 32.29
CA PHE A 15 -14.15 -2.91 30.96
C PHE A 15 -15.51 -3.62 30.89
N SER A 16 -16.53 -2.83 30.52
CA SER A 16 -17.85 -3.33 30.17
C SER A 16 -18.24 -2.68 28.86
N ALA A 17 -18.67 -3.52 27.92
CA ALA A 17 -19.06 -3.24 26.54
C ALA A 17 -17.92 -2.93 25.55
N THR A 18 -16.97 -3.86 25.39
CA THR A 18 -16.44 -4.12 24.05
C THR A 18 -17.60 -4.62 23.19
N LYS A 19 -18.15 -3.74 22.35
CA LYS A 19 -19.03 -4.18 21.25
C LYS A 19 -18.21 -5.16 20.40
N PRO A 20 -18.69 -6.39 20.16
CA PRO A 20 -18.03 -7.29 19.23
C PRO A 20 -18.33 -6.76 17.83
N PHE A 21 -17.54 -5.79 17.36
CA PHE A 21 -17.60 -5.35 15.96
C PHE A 21 -16.95 -6.40 15.02
N PHE A 22 -16.52 -7.54 15.56
CA PHE A 22 -15.81 -8.58 14.85
C PHE A 22 -16.32 -9.97 15.24
N THR A 23 -17.63 -10.19 15.10
CA THR A 23 -18.22 -11.53 15.04
C THR A 23 -19.28 -11.57 13.94
N ALA A 24 -18.87 -11.24 12.72
CA ALA A 24 -19.54 -11.74 11.53
C ALA A 24 -18.59 -12.77 10.94
N GLY A 25 -19.04 -14.03 10.89
CA GLY A 25 -18.29 -15.12 10.32
C GLY A 25 -17.92 -14.82 8.88
N LEU A 26 -16.71 -14.31 8.68
CA LEU A 26 -16.01 -14.52 7.44
C LEU A 26 -15.60 -15.99 7.49
N ASN A 27 -16.40 -16.82 6.82
CA ASN A 27 -15.83 -17.93 6.07
C ASN A 27 -14.91 -17.30 5.01
N PHE A 28 -13.79 -16.72 5.45
CA PHE A 28 -12.68 -16.33 4.61
C PHE A 28 -12.14 -17.66 4.13
N THR A 29 -12.67 -18.13 3.01
CA THR A 29 -12.32 -19.39 2.40
C THR A 29 -10.80 -19.42 2.30
N SER A 30 -10.18 -20.15 3.22
CA SER A 30 -8.74 -20.39 3.28
C SER A 30 -8.24 -21.25 2.11
N ASN A 31 -9.11 -21.50 1.12
CA ASN A 31 -8.90 -22.30 -0.07
C ASN A 31 -9.09 -21.49 -1.37
N MET A 32 -8.65 -20.23 -1.43
CA MET A 32 -8.16 -19.73 -2.73
C MET A 32 -6.78 -20.34 -2.96
N ASP A 33 -6.73 -21.29 -3.89
CA ASP A 33 -5.54 -22.02 -4.36
C ASP A 33 -4.27 -21.15 -4.29
N VAL A 34 -3.34 -21.55 -3.42
CA VAL A 34 -2.07 -20.84 -3.17
C VAL A 34 -1.28 -20.68 -4.48
N THR A 35 -1.47 -21.60 -5.43
CA THR A 35 -0.84 -21.61 -6.75
C THR A 35 -1.37 -20.45 -7.60
N SER A 36 -2.70 -20.28 -7.67
CA SER A 36 -3.36 -19.17 -8.34
C SER A 36 -2.90 -17.80 -7.80
N ARG A 37 -2.76 -17.66 -6.47
CA ARG A 37 -2.28 -16.40 -5.85
C ARG A 37 -0.83 -16.07 -6.20
N LYS A 38 0.06 -17.08 -6.19
CA LYS A 38 1.46 -16.88 -6.62
C LYS A 38 1.56 -16.46 -8.08
N ALA A 39 0.77 -17.07 -8.97
CA ALA A 39 0.72 -16.69 -10.37
C ALA A 39 0.22 -15.25 -10.55
N GLN A 40 -0.80 -14.87 -9.79
CA GLN A 40 -1.32 -13.50 -9.80
C GLN A 40 -0.30 -12.47 -9.33
N LEU A 41 0.42 -12.76 -8.23
CA LEU A 41 1.50 -11.90 -7.73
C LEU A 41 2.63 -11.73 -8.75
N ALA A 42 2.98 -12.79 -9.48
CA ALA A 42 3.97 -12.71 -10.55
C ALA A 42 3.49 -11.84 -11.72
N CYS A 43 2.20 -11.97 -12.10
CA CYS A 43 1.59 -11.12 -13.13
C CYS A 43 1.52 -9.66 -12.69
N ASP A 44 1.10 -9.40 -11.45
CA ASP A 44 1.02 -8.06 -10.88
C ASP A 44 2.41 -7.42 -10.78
N ARG A 45 3.44 -8.19 -10.40
CA ARG A 45 4.82 -7.71 -10.39
C ARG A 45 5.29 -7.29 -11.78
N LYS A 46 5.03 -8.12 -12.80
CA LYS A 46 5.38 -7.79 -14.17
C LYS A 46 4.71 -6.50 -14.64
N LYS A 47 3.41 -6.35 -14.38
CA LYS A 47 2.65 -5.13 -14.71
C LYS A 47 3.16 -3.91 -13.93
N PHE A 48 3.54 -4.11 -12.67
CA PHE A 48 4.14 -3.06 -11.84
C PHE A 48 5.44 -2.58 -12.48
N GLU A 49 6.40 -3.47 -12.75
CA GLU A 49 7.68 -3.15 -13.41
C GLU A 49 7.48 -2.46 -14.77
N GLU A 50 6.57 -2.96 -15.62
CA GLU A 50 6.28 -2.39 -16.93
C GLU A 50 5.66 -0.99 -16.86
N SER A 51 5.02 -0.63 -15.74
CA SER A 51 4.41 0.69 -15.56
C SER A 51 5.41 1.78 -15.15
N LEU A 52 6.61 1.43 -14.70
CA LEU A 52 7.61 2.38 -14.20
C LEU A 52 7.95 3.51 -15.19
N PRO A 53 8.21 3.27 -16.49
CA PRO A 53 8.52 4.35 -17.43
C PRO A 53 7.39 5.37 -17.54
N LYS A 54 6.14 4.88 -17.56
CA LYS A 54 4.95 5.74 -17.61
C LYS A 54 4.81 6.59 -16.36
N ILE A 55 5.11 6.03 -15.18
CA ILE A 55 5.09 6.78 -13.91
C ILE A 55 6.19 7.85 -13.89
N ILE A 56 7.41 7.53 -14.35
CA ILE A 56 8.49 8.51 -14.44
C ILE A 56 8.11 9.66 -15.37
N ASP A 57 7.48 9.38 -16.52
CA ASP A 57 6.99 10.41 -17.43
C ASP A 57 5.91 11.30 -16.78
N GLN A 58 5.03 10.71 -15.96
CA GLN A 58 4.01 11.46 -15.20
C GLN A 58 4.61 12.33 -14.10
N VAL A 59 5.66 11.85 -13.41
CA VAL A 59 6.36 12.60 -12.36
C VAL A 59 7.14 13.77 -12.95
N ILE A 60 7.78 13.59 -14.11
CA ILE A 60 8.51 14.66 -14.80
C ILE A 60 7.53 15.72 -15.33
N GLY A 61 6.44 15.28 -15.96
CA GLY A 61 5.42 16.18 -16.50
C GLY A 61 5.92 17.12 -17.62
N PRO A 62 5.10 18.13 -17.97
CA PRO A 62 5.46 19.14 -18.97
C PRO A 62 6.66 19.97 -18.50
N HIS A 63 7.62 20.19 -19.39
CA HIS A 63 8.83 20.94 -19.11
C HIS A 63 9.29 21.79 -20.29
N CYS A 64 10.17 22.75 -20.03
CA CYS A 64 10.74 23.63 -21.05
C CYS A 64 12.19 23.24 -21.38
N GLU A 65 12.69 23.75 -22.52
CA GLU A 65 14.04 23.45 -23.00
C GLU A 65 15.11 23.89 -21.99
N GLN A 66 14.87 24.96 -21.23
CA GLN A 66 15.79 25.47 -20.21
C GLN A 66 16.03 24.48 -19.05
N THR A 67 15.08 23.58 -18.78
CA THR A 67 15.19 22.57 -17.70
C THR A 67 15.60 21.19 -18.18
N LYS A 68 15.91 21.03 -19.47
CA LYS A 68 16.16 19.74 -20.11
C LYS A 68 17.27 18.93 -19.45
N ASP A 69 18.39 19.57 -19.12
CA ASP A 69 19.53 18.92 -18.50
C ASP A 69 19.20 18.39 -17.09
N ALA A 70 18.49 19.20 -16.30
CA ALA A 70 18.01 18.81 -14.97
C ALA A 70 17.03 17.62 -15.05
N ILE A 71 16.18 17.59 -16.06
CA ILE A 71 15.18 16.53 -16.26
C ILE A 71 15.83 15.24 -16.73
N GLU A 72 16.79 15.30 -17.62
CA GLU A 72 17.54 14.14 -18.06
C GLU A 72 18.30 13.51 -16.88
N HIS A 73 19.00 14.34 -16.09
CA HIS A 73 19.66 13.88 -14.87
C HIS A 73 18.66 13.28 -13.86
N TYR A 74 17.50 13.91 -13.67
CA TYR A 74 16.47 13.40 -12.77
C TYR A 74 15.91 12.07 -13.25
N ARG A 75 15.66 11.91 -14.55
CA ARG A 75 15.21 10.66 -15.16
C ARG A 75 16.23 9.54 -14.95
N GLN A 76 17.51 9.82 -15.17
CA GLN A 76 18.60 8.87 -14.93
C GLN A 76 18.70 8.46 -13.47
N SER A 77 18.56 9.43 -12.55
CA SER A 77 18.52 9.17 -11.11
C SER A 77 17.37 8.24 -10.72
N LEU A 78 16.17 8.47 -11.24
CA LEU A 78 15.01 7.61 -10.98
C LEU A 78 15.22 6.20 -11.56
N MET A 79 15.69 6.10 -12.80
CA MET A 79 15.97 4.80 -13.44
C MET A 79 17.13 4.03 -12.78
N TYR A 80 17.97 4.69 -11.99
CA TYR A 80 19.03 4.03 -11.24
C TYR A 80 18.56 3.57 -9.85
N ASN A 81 17.80 4.40 -9.13
CA ASN A 81 17.46 4.15 -7.73
C ASN A 81 16.17 3.34 -7.52
N VAL A 82 15.25 3.42 -8.48
CA VAL A 82 13.88 2.92 -8.32
C VAL A 82 13.72 1.48 -8.82
N PRO A 83 14.16 1.10 -10.05
CA PRO A 83 14.02 -0.28 -10.49
C PRO A 83 14.98 -1.20 -9.74
N GLY A 84 14.48 -2.37 -9.38
CA GLY A 84 15.24 -3.43 -8.73
C GLY A 84 14.69 -3.82 -7.37
N GLY A 85 15.52 -4.52 -6.58
CA GLY A 85 15.12 -5.02 -5.27
C GLY A 85 13.96 -6.03 -5.32
N LYS A 86 13.26 -6.18 -4.19
CA LYS A 86 12.12 -7.11 -4.07
C LYS A 86 10.76 -6.43 -4.33
N MET A 87 10.72 -5.10 -4.33
CA MET A 87 9.50 -4.28 -4.50
C MET A 87 8.37 -4.67 -3.55
N ASN A 88 8.72 -5.18 -2.37
CA ASN A 88 7.73 -5.73 -1.43
C ASN A 88 6.82 -4.65 -0.85
N ARG A 89 7.26 -3.38 -0.78
CA ARG A 89 6.46 -2.31 -0.19
C ARG A 89 5.33 -1.93 -1.13
N GLY A 90 5.64 -1.71 -2.39
CA GLY A 90 4.67 -1.43 -3.46
C GLY A 90 3.75 -2.63 -3.72
N MET A 91 4.28 -3.85 -3.76
CA MET A 91 3.46 -5.05 -3.95
C MET A 91 2.49 -5.30 -2.79
N THR A 92 2.86 -4.96 -1.55
CA THR A 92 1.93 -5.02 -0.40
C THR A 92 0.78 -4.02 -0.54
N VAL A 93 1.01 -2.85 -1.12
CA VAL A 93 -0.08 -1.88 -1.41
C VAL A 93 -1.07 -2.48 -2.39
N LEU A 94 -0.61 -3.04 -3.52
CA LEU A 94 -1.49 -3.66 -4.52
C LEU A 94 -2.27 -4.86 -3.96
N ALA A 95 -1.60 -5.69 -3.15
CA ALA A 95 -2.23 -6.84 -2.50
C ALA A 95 -3.30 -6.39 -1.50
N THR A 96 -3.00 -5.38 -0.67
CA THR A 96 -3.95 -4.87 0.33
C THR A 96 -5.13 -4.18 -0.33
N TRP A 97 -4.90 -3.34 -1.34
CA TRP A 97 -5.95 -2.69 -2.12
C TRP A 97 -6.92 -3.72 -2.72
N ARG A 98 -6.40 -4.81 -3.30
CA ARG A 98 -7.24 -5.88 -3.85
C ARG A 98 -8.02 -6.62 -2.76
N LEU A 99 -7.40 -6.88 -1.60
CA LEU A 99 -8.10 -7.48 -0.45
C LEU A 99 -9.23 -6.59 0.06
N LEU A 100 -9.06 -5.27 0.05
CA LEU A 100 -10.07 -4.31 0.48
C LEU A 100 -11.22 -4.16 -0.53
N LEU A 101 -10.99 -4.41 -1.81
CA LEU A 101 -12.06 -4.42 -2.83
C LEU A 101 -13.06 -5.57 -2.63
N GLY A 102 -12.63 -6.68 -2.01
CA GLY A 102 -13.45 -7.88 -1.86
C GLY A 102 -13.90 -8.46 -3.20
N ASP A 103 -15.21 -8.68 -3.36
CA ASP A 103 -15.80 -9.27 -4.56
C ASP A 103 -16.06 -8.26 -5.69
N ARG A 104 -15.77 -6.96 -5.47
CA ARG A 104 -15.99 -5.92 -6.47
C ARG A 104 -14.93 -6.00 -7.56
N THR A 105 -15.38 -6.01 -8.82
CA THR A 105 -14.49 -5.86 -9.97
C THR A 105 -13.89 -4.44 -10.00
N PRO A 106 -12.54 -4.30 -9.98
CA PRO A 106 -11.91 -2.99 -10.12
C PRO A 106 -12.12 -2.43 -11.53
N THR A 107 -12.23 -1.12 -11.61
CA THR A 107 -12.11 -0.39 -12.87
C THR A 107 -10.63 -0.18 -13.23
N ASP A 108 -10.34 0.03 -14.51
CA ASP A 108 -8.97 0.27 -15.00
C ASP A 108 -8.34 1.53 -14.38
N ASP A 109 -9.15 2.55 -14.10
CA ASP A 109 -8.70 3.80 -13.47
C ASP A 109 -8.29 3.58 -12.01
N GLU A 110 -9.06 2.79 -11.26
CA GLU A 110 -8.73 2.44 -9.87
C GLU A 110 -7.47 1.57 -9.81
N TYR A 111 -7.31 0.64 -10.75
CA TYR A 111 -6.10 -0.16 -10.86
C TYR A 111 -4.88 0.70 -11.18
N SER A 112 -5.02 1.64 -12.12
CA SER A 112 -3.96 2.59 -12.47
C SER A 112 -3.58 3.48 -11.28
N SER A 113 -4.58 3.92 -10.50
CA SER A 113 -4.36 4.71 -9.29
C SER A 113 -3.66 3.91 -8.19
N ALA A 114 -4.00 2.62 -8.03
CA ALA A 114 -3.34 1.73 -7.08
C ALA A 114 -1.87 1.46 -7.45
N ILE A 115 -1.57 1.33 -8.74
CA ILE A 115 -0.19 1.23 -9.24
C ILE A 115 0.60 2.51 -8.95
N ALA A 116 0.02 3.67 -9.23
CA ALA A 116 0.67 4.95 -8.95
C ALA A 116 0.98 5.10 -7.45
N LEU A 117 0.02 4.79 -6.58
CA LEU A 117 0.21 4.80 -5.12
C LEU A 117 1.31 3.82 -4.68
N ALA A 118 1.36 2.62 -5.26
CA ALA A 118 2.38 1.63 -4.97
C ALA A 118 3.79 2.12 -5.36
N TRP A 119 3.92 2.83 -6.48
CA TRP A 119 5.19 3.46 -6.87
C TRP A 119 5.57 4.62 -5.95
N CYS A 120 4.63 5.42 -5.48
CA CYS A 120 4.92 6.47 -4.48
C CYS A 120 5.50 5.93 -3.17
N VAL A 121 5.30 4.64 -2.86
CA VAL A 121 5.86 3.99 -1.65
C VAL A 121 7.26 3.42 -1.89
N GLU A 122 7.63 3.17 -3.16
CA GLU A 122 8.94 2.66 -3.56
C GLU A 122 9.92 3.79 -3.96
N LEU A 123 9.41 4.96 -4.37
CA LEU A 123 10.18 6.20 -4.61
C LEU A 123 10.73 6.80 -3.30
#